data_AF-A0A8I1WPD4-F1
#
_entry.id   AF-A0A8I1WPD4-F1
#
_cell.length_a   1.000
_cell.length_b   1.000
_cell.length_c   1.000
_cell.angle_alpha   90.00
_cell.angle_beta   90.00
_cell.angle_gamma   90.00
#
_symmetry.space_group_name_H-M   'P 1'
#
loop_
_entity.id
_entity.type
_entity.pdbx_description
1 polymer ?
#
loop_
_entity_poly.entity_id
_entity_poly.type
_entity_poly.pdbx_seq_one_letter_code
_entity_poly.pdbx_strand_id
1 'polypeptide(L)'
;MRNKHRQSPETSDSEPEKKPAGNARFSSRSDKKSKTRSYEPKRPRKVTRDYLMNYATWYLERFAASRARLETLMRGKIRLSVAEHGTDPDEAVAWMNSVLSACEKAGFINDDAYAKGRARSLLRRGKALRVIAADLSSRGIASDQVDAALAELKVEADDAAYEEVRGTDPNIAAAAAYARRRRLGPWRRPDIREEKRDKDMAALARQGFGYDTATRIINSEIEELEDLLSMIDGI
;
A
#
# COMPACT_ATOMS: atom_id res chain seq x y z
N MET A 1 2.67 40.09 56.94
CA MET A 1 1.28 40.36 57.34
C MET A 1 0.35 39.77 56.28
N ARG A 2 -0.61 38.96 56.73
CA ARG A 2 -1.48 38.05 55.97
C ARG A 2 -2.74 38.74 55.45
N ASN A 3 -3.35 38.06 54.46
CA ASN A 3 -4.77 38.01 54.09
C ASN A 3 -5.35 39.12 53.20
N LYS A 4 -5.54 38.76 51.92
CA LYS A 4 -6.57 39.34 51.06
C LYS A 4 -7.90 38.62 51.30
N HIS A 5 -8.90 39.41 51.65
CA HIS A 5 -10.30 39.04 51.84
C HIS A 5 -10.99 38.76 50.50
N ARG A 6 -11.87 37.74 50.50
CA ARG A 6 -12.99 37.59 49.58
C ARG A 6 -14.18 38.36 50.15
N GLN A 7 -14.98 39.00 49.29
CA GLN A 7 -16.44 39.09 49.42
C GLN A 7 -17.05 39.57 48.08
N SER A 8 -17.96 38.76 47.53
CA SER A 8 -19.03 39.13 46.56
C SER A 8 -20.19 39.79 47.36
N PRO A 9 -21.43 40.05 46.87
CA PRO A 9 -22.07 39.85 45.55
C PRO A 9 -22.99 41.03 45.10
N GLU A 10 -23.67 40.91 43.95
CA GLU A 10 -25.04 41.43 43.79
C GLU A 10 -25.77 40.74 42.63
N THR A 11 -27.05 40.47 42.87
CA THR A 11 -27.95 39.56 42.14
C THR A 11 -29.19 40.31 41.67
N SER A 12 -29.86 39.76 40.65
CA SER A 12 -31.26 39.95 40.17
C SER A 12 -31.29 40.33 38.68
N ASP A 13 -32.13 39.76 37.83
CA ASP A 13 -33.47 39.25 38.12
C ASP A 13 -34.00 38.19 37.12
N SER A 14 -34.85 37.31 37.67
CA SER A 14 -36.02 36.59 37.15
C SER A 14 -36.06 35.72 35.85
N GLU A 15 -36.24 34.40 36.10
CA GLU A 15 -36.86 33.28 35.34
C GLU A 15 -38.39 33.47 35.07
N PRO A 16 -39.18 32.61 34.33
CA PRO A 16 -39.10 31.13 34.32
C PRO A 16 -39.53 30.30 33.06
N GLU A 17 -39.06 29.04 33.09
CA GLU A 17 -39.65 27.73 32.71
C GLU A 17 -40.55 27.52 31.47
N LYS A 18 -40.21 26.46 30.70
CA LYS A 18 -41.00 25.21 30.64
C LYS A 18 -40.28 24.08 29.87
N LYS A 19 -40.01 22.96 30.57
CA LYS A 19 -39.90 21.61 29.98
C LYS A 19 -41.30 20.98 29.96
N PRO A 20 -41.60 20.05 29.04
CA PRO A 20 -41.56 18.60 29.37
C PRO A 20 -41.16 17.74 28.14
N ALA A 21 -40.99 16.42 28.13
CA ALA A 21 -40.73 15.34 29.07
C ALA A 21 -40.54 14.06 28.20
N GLY A 22 -39.72 13.12 28.68
CA GLY A 22 -39.80 11.68 28.38
C GLY A 22 -39.10 11.19 27.10
N ASN A 23 -38.62 9.95 27.01
CA ASN A 23 -38.47 8.85 27.97
C ASN A 23 -37.74 7.74 27.19
N ALA A 24 -36.72 7.09 27.76
CA ALA A 24 -36.46 5.64 27.61
C ALA A 24 -35.07 5.27 28.16
N ARG A 25 -35.07 4.91 29.44
CA ARG A 25 -34.44 3.73 30.04
C ARG A 25 -33.37 3.04 29.16
N PHE A 26 -32.10 3.20 29.51
CA PHE A 26 -31.08 2.23 29.11
C PHE A 26 -31.32 0.96 29.92
N SER A 27 -32.13 0.04 29.37
CA SER A 27 -32.29 -1.30 29.95
C SER A 27 -30.93 -1.96 30.02
N SER A 28 -30.55 -2.44 31.19
CA SER A 28 -29.47 -3.38 31.42
C SER A 28 -29.64 -4.58 30.49
N ARG A 29 -28.97 -4.56 29.35
CA ARG A 29 -28.85 -5.73 28.48
C ARG A 29 -27.92 -6.71 29.18
N SER A 30 -28.55 -7.68 29.84
CA SER A 30 -28.08 -9.04 30.07
C SER A 30 -26.73 -9.36 29.43
N ASP A 31 -25.75 -9.71 30.27
CA ASP A 31 -24.49 -10.35 29.92
C ASP A 31 -24.71 -11.55 28.98
N LYS A 32 -24.76 -11.30 27.67
CA LYS A 32 -24.48 -12.34 26.69
C LYS A 32 -22.98 -12.52 26.68
N LYS A 33 -22.49 -13.44 27.54
CA LYS A 33 -21.17 -14.04 27.43
C LYS A 33 -21.02 -14.57 25.99
N SER A 34 -20.45 -13.76 25.10
CA SER A 34 -19.94 -14.26 23.83
C SER A 34 -18.90 -15.32 24.21
N LYS A 35 -19.17 -16.59 23.92
CA LYS A 35 -18.13 -17.63 23.97
C LYS A 35 -17.09 -17.23 22.94
N THR A 36 -16.08 -16.48 23.36
CA THR A 36 -14.81 -16.35 22.65
C THR A 36 -14.27 -17.76 22.59
N ARG A 37 -14.52 -18.47 21.47
CA ARG A 37 -13.80 -19.71 21.16
C ARG A 37 -12.32 -19.31 21.17
N SER A 38 -11.59 -19.71 22.21
CA SER A 38 -10.14 -19.58 22.24
C SER A 38 -9.62 -20.33 21.04
N TYR A 39 -9.14 -19.60 20.04
CA TYR A 39 -8.46 -20.20 18.91
C TYR A 39 -7.12 -20.71 19.43
N GLU A 40 -7.04 -22.00 19.76
CA GLU A 40 -5.76 -22.62 20.00
C GLU A 40 -5.01 -22.69 18.67
N PRO A 41 -3.79 -22.12 18.58
CA PRO A 41 -3.02 -22.17 17.37
C PRO A 41 -2.73 -23.64 17.02
N LYS A 42 -3.21 -24.07 15.83
CA LYS A 42 -2.94 -25.40 15.31
C LYS A 42 -1.43 -25.65 15.28
N ARG A 43 -1.00 -26.80 15.79
CA ARG A 43 0.41 -27.21 15.78
C ARG A 43 0.96 -27.14 14.35
N PRO A 44 2.18 -26.59 14.15
CA PRO A 44 2.81 -26.57 12.84
C PRO A 44 2.92 -27.97 12.25
N ARG A 45 2.74 -28.10 10.93
CA ARG A 45 2.96 -29.37 10.23
C ARG A 45 4.45 -29.63 10.10
N LYS A 46 4.84 -30.91 10.14
CA LYS A 46 6.20 -31.33 9.77
C LYS A 46 6.43 -31.01 8.30
N VAL A 47 7.53 -30.31 8.02
CA VAL A 47 7.94 -29.96 6.66
C VAL A 47 8.52 -31.19 5.97
N THR A 48 8.09 -31.40 4.74
CA THR A 48 8.64 -32.35 3.76
C THR A 48 8.69 -31.64 2.41
N ARG A 49 9.39 -32.22 1.42
CA ARG A 49 9.39 -31.70 0.04
C ARG A 49 7.97 -31.54 -0.52
N ASP A 50 7.13 -32.57 -0.38
CA ASP A 50 5.76 -32.56 -0.89
C ASP A 50 4.89 -31.55 -0.17
N TYR A 51 5.08 -31.36 1.13
CA TYR A 51 4.41 -30.30 1.88
C TYR A 51 4.77 -28.91 1.33
N LEU A 52 6.05 -28.65 1.05
CA LEU A 52 6.49 -27.38 0.47
C LEU A 52 5.96 -27.20 -0.96
N MET A 53 5.92 -28.25 -1.77
CA MET A 53 5.36 -28.21 -3.13
C MET A 53 3.85 -27.90 -3.11
N ASN A 54 3.09 -28.57 -2.24
CA ASN A 54 1.66 -28.31 -2.08
C ASN A 54 1.41 -26.88 -1.58
N TYR A 55 2.23 -26.41 -0.65
CA TYR A 55 2.16 -25.02 -0.17
C TYR A 55 2.48 -24.01 -1.29
N ALA A 56 3.50 -24.27 -2.10
CA ALA A 56 3.87 -23.43 -3.24
C ALA A 56 2.72 -23.32 -4.24
N THR A 57 2.17 -24.47 -4.63
CA THR A 57 1.09 -24.57 -5.61
C THR A 57 -0.14 -23.80 -5.12
N TRP A 58 -0.60 -24.09 -3.91
CA TRP A 58 -1.72 -23.37 -3.29
C TRP A 58 -1.50 -21.84 -3.21
N TYR A 59 -0.26 -21.41 -2.96
CA TYR A 59 0.05 -19.99 -2.86
C TYR A 59 0.05 -19.30 -4.24
N LEU A 60 0.72 -19.92 -5.22
CA LEU A 60 0.90 -19.36 -6.57
C LEU A 60 -0.40 -19.39 -7.40
N GLU A 61 -1.33 -20.30 -7.12
CA GLU A 61 -2.68 -20.29 -7.69
C GLU A 61 -3.46 -19.00 -7.39
N ARG A 62 -3.13 -18.33 -6.28
CA ARG A 62 -3.89 -17.19 -5.75
C ARG A 62 -3.15 -15.87 -5.84
N PHE A 63 -1.82 -15.92 -5.82
CA PHE A 63 -0.99 -14.73 -5.71
C PHE A 63 0.19 -14.80 -6.67
N ALA A 64 0.36 -13.75 -7.47
CA ALA A 64 1.62 -13.49 -8.15
C ALA A 64 2.70 -13.16 -7.10
N ALA A 65 3.85 -13.82 -7.18
CA ALA A 65 4.94 -13.67 -6.23
C ALA A 65 6.31 -13.83 -6.88
N SER A 66 7.30 -13.11 -6.35
CA SER A 66 8.70 -13.32 -6.70
C SER A 66 9.25 -14.60 -6.06
N ARG A 67 10.35 -15.11 -6.61
CA ARG A 67 11.09 -16.23 -6.02
C ARG A 67 11.43 -15.97 -4.55
N ALA A 68 12.04 -14.83 -4.27
CA ALA A 68 12.48 -14.45 -2.92
C ALA A 68 11.31 -14.33 -1.92
N ARG A 69 10.12 -13.92 -2.40
CA ARG A 69 8.93 -13.90 -1.56
C ARG A 69 8.51 -15.30 -1.15
N LEU A 70 8.45 -16.23 -2.11
CA LEU A 70 8.07 -17.61 -1.81
C LEU A 70 9.10 -18.29 -0.92
N GLU A 71 10.39 -18.04 -1.16
CA GLU A 71 11.48 -18.51 -0.30
C GLU A 71 11.30 -18.03 1.15
N THR A 72 11.05 -16.74 1.36
CA THR A 72 10.81 -16.17 2.70
C THR A 72 9.65 -16.87 3.41
N LEU A 73 8.56 -17.15 2.68
CA LEU A 73 7.40 -17.85 3.22
C LEU A 73 7.74 -19.29 3.62
N MET A 74 8.47 -20.01 2.76
CA MET A 74 8.91 -21.39 3.02
C MET A 74 9.89 -21.47 4.19
N ARG A 75 10.85 -20.54 4.30
CA ARG A 75 11.74 -20.42 5.46
C ARG A 75 10.97 -20.24 6.76
N GLY A 76 9.88 -19.47 6.73
CA GLY A 76 8.96 -19.35 7.85
C GLY A 76 8.32 -20.69 8.25
N LYS A 77 7.96 -21.54 7.28
CA LYS A 77 7.43 -22.90 7.55
C LYS A 77 8.50 -23.83 8.10
N ILE A 78 9.70 -23.80 7.51
CA ILE A 78 10.86 -24.59 7.95
C ILE A 78 11.17 -24.27 9.40
N ARG A 79 11.31 -22.99 9.76
CA ARG A 79 11.60 -22.54 11.13
C ARG A 79 10.60 -23.11 12.16
N LEU A 80 9.31 -23.09 11.83
CA LEU A 80 8.26 -23.64 12.71
C LEU A 80 8.36 -25.17 12.83
N SER A 81 8.69 -25.87 11.74
CA SER A 81 8.87 -27.32 11.75
C SER A 81 10.12 -27.76 12.51
N VAL A 82 11.21 -27.02 12.41
CA VAL A 82 12.44 -27.27 13.19
C VAL A 82 12.13 -27.16 14.67
N ALA A 83 11.45 -26.09 15.09
CA ALA A 83 11.12 -25.85 16.49
C ALA A 83 10.16 -26.90 17.09
N GLU A 84 9.16 -27.36 16.31
CA GLU A 84 8.15 -28.30 16.80
C GLU A 84 8.56 -29.77 16.65
N HIS A 85 9.23 -30.13 15.54
CA HIS A 85 9.44 -31.53 15.13
C HIS A 85 10.92 -31.92 15.00
N GLY A 86 11.86 -31.02 15.28
CA GLY A 86 13.30 -31.29 15.12
C GLY A 86 13.70 -31.66 13.70
N THR A 87 13.02 -31.07 12.70
CA THR A 87 13.37 -31.27 11.28
C THR A 87 14.81 -30.81 11.03
N ASP A 88 15.59 -31.56 10.25
CA ASP A 88 16.92 -31.12 9.83
C ASP A 88 16.83 -29.85 8.98
N PRO A 89 17.43 -28.72 9.41
CA PRO A 89 17.40 -27.48 8.65
C PRO A 89 18.02 -27.59 7.26
N ASP A 90 19.10 -28.34 7.10
CA ASP A 90 19.85 -28.40 5.83
C ASP A 90 19.08 -29.20 4.79
N GLU A 91 18.52 -30.35 5.20
CA GLU A 91 17.62 -31.14 4.38
C GLU A 91 16.37 -30.34 3.97
N ALA A 92 15.77 -29.60 4.90
CA ALA A 92 14.59 -28.78 4.62
C ALA A 92 14.89 -27.63 3.64
N VAL A 93 16.08 -27.02 3.71
CA VAL A 93 16.55 -26.01 2.75
C VAL A 93 16.79 -26.65 1.37
N ALA A 94 17.35 -27.85 1.31
CA ALA A 94 17.51 -28.57 0.04
C ALA A 94 16.16 -28.86 -0.64
N TRP A 95 15.14 -29.29 0.13
CA TRP A 95 13.79 -29.47 -0.38
C TRP A 95 13.18 -28.16 -0.89
N MET A 96 13.33 -27.07 -0.14
CA MET A 96 12.85 -25.75 -0.56
C MET A 96 13.48 -25.32 -1.89
N ASN A 97 14.80 -25.42 -2.03
CA ASN A 97 15.51 -25.06 -3.25
C ASN A 97 15.05 -25.93 -4.44
N SER A 98 14.83 -27.22 -4.22
CA SER A 98 14.26 -28.14 -5.22
C SER A 98 12.87 -27.71 -5.68
N VAL A 99 12.00 -27.33 -4.74
CA VAL A 99 10.63 -26.85 -5.04
C VAL A 99 10.66 -25.53 -5.79
N LEU A 100 11.45 -24.55 -5.33
CA LEU A 100 11.57 -23.24 -6.00
C LEU A 100 12.05 -23.41 -7.45
N SER A 101 13.07 -24.24 -7.68
CA SER A 101 13.55 -24.54 -9.04
C SER A 101 12.51 -25.25 -9.89
N ALA A 102 11.72 -26.16 -9.31
CA ALA A 102 10.63 -26.82 -10.03
C ALA A 102 9.54 -25.82 -10.44
N CYS A 103 9.16 -24.89 -9.55
CA CYS A 103 8.18 -23.85 -9.85
C CYS A 103 8.66 -22.88 -10.94
N GLU A 104 9.94 -22.50 -10.96
CA GLU A 104 10.52 -21.69 -12.03
C GLU A 104 10.54 -22.42 -13.38
N LYS A 105 11.03 -23.66 -13.41
CA LYS A 105 11.07 -24.46 -14.65
C LYS A 105 9.68 -24.71 -15.22
N ALA A 106 8.67 -24.84 -14.37
CA ALA A 106 7.27 -24.96 -14.77
C ALA A 106 6.62 -23.62 -15.15
N GLY A 107 7.31 -22.48 -14.99
CA GLY A 107 6.82 -21.15 -15.33
C GLY A 107 5.86 -20.53 -14.31
N PHE A 108 5.67 -21.15 -13.14
CA PHE A 108 4.85 -20.59 -12.07
C PHE A 108 5.51 -19.42 -11.35
N ILE A 109 6.84 -19.35 -11.41
CA ILE A 109 7.63 -18.22 -10.92
C ILE A 109 8.36 -17.62 -12.12
N ASN A 110 8.16 -16.33 -12.34
CA ASN A 110 8.85 -15.54 -13.34
C ASN A 110 9.04 -14.13 -12.78
N ASP A 111 10.26 -13.84 -12.32
CA ASP A 111 10.57 -12.58 -11.66
C ASP A 111 10.51 -11.39 -12.64
N ASP A 112 10.82 -11.59 -13.92
CA ASP A 112 10.70 -10.55 -14.96
C ASP A 112 9.23 -10.18 -15.19
N ALA A 113 8.38 -11.18 -15.43
CA ALA A 113 6.95 -10.96 -15.65
C ALA A 113 6.29 -10.34 -14.41
N TYR A 114 6.69 -10.80 -13.22
CA TYR A 114 6.25 -10.23 -11.96
C TYR A 114 6.67 -8.77 -11.81
N ALA A 115 7.94 -8.45 -12.10
CA ALA A 115 8.47 -7.08 -12.01
C ALA A 115 7.71 -6.14 -12.95
N LYS A 116 7.52 -6.52 -14.22
CA LYS A 116 6.76 -5.76 -15.21
C LYS A 116 5.33 -5.46 -14.76
N GLY A 117 4.56 -6.51 -14.45
CA GLY A 117 3.15 -6.36 -14.06
C GLY A 117 2.98 -5.53 -12.79
N ARG A 118 3.93 -5.67 -11.85
CA ARG A 118 3.94 -4.90 -10.62
C ARG A 118 4.32 -3.44 -10.83
N ALA A 119 5.31 -3.16 -11.68
CA ALA A 119 5.73 -1.81 -12.03
C ALA A 119 4.59 -1.03 -12.68
N ARG A 120 3.91 -1.61 -13.68
CA ARG A 120 2.70 -1.05 -14.30
C ARG A 120 1.63 -0.70 -13.26
N SER A 121 1.31 -1.67 -12.39
CA SER A 121 0.31 -1.48 -11.34
C SER A 121 0.66 -0.36 -10.36
N LEU A 122 1.94 -0.15 -10.03
CA LEU A 122 2.37 0.91 -9.13
C LEU A 122 2.39 2.26 -9.82
N LEU A 123 2.80 2.33 -11.09
CA LEU A 123 2.78 3.55 -11.89
C LEU A 123 1.35 4.09 -12.01
N ARG A 124 0.38 3.24 -12.37
CA ARG A 124 -1.06 3.60 -12.42
C ARG A 124 -1.61 4.08 -11.08
N ARG A 125 -1.07 3.58 -9.97
CA ARG A 125 -1.43 4.05 -8.62
C ARG A 125 -0.81 5.40 -8.28
N GLY A 126 0.04 5.94 -9.14
CA GLY A 126 0.72 7.20 -8.99
C GLY A 126 1.93 7.12 -8.05
N LYS A 127 2.79 6.12 -8.27
CA LYS A 127 4.08 5.98 -7.61
C LYS A 127 5.19 6.44 -8.54
N ALA A 128 6.17 7.18 -8.00
CA ALA A 128 7.36 7.56 -8.75
C ALA A 128 8.20 6.33 -9.11
N LEU A 129 8.88 6.35 -10.26
CA LEU A 129 9.73 5.25 -10.74
C LEU A 129 10.76 4.79 -9.72
N ARG A 130 11.37 5.73 -8.96
CA ARG A 130 12.31 5.38 -7.88
C ARG A 130 11.68 4.59 -6.73
N VAL A 131 10.41 4.85 -6.44
CA VAL A 131 9.65 4.11 -5.41
C VAL A 131 9.26 2.74 -5.93
N ILE A 132 8.96 2.64 -7.22
CA ILE A 132 8.72 1.36 -7.89
C ILE A 132 9.98 0.50 -7.85
N ALA A 133 11.15 1.07 -8.20
CA ALA A 133 12.44 0.40 -8.12
C ALA A 133 12.69 -0.16 -6.71
N ALA A 134 12.55 0.68 -5.69
CA ALA A 134 12.74 0.28 -4.29
C ALA A 134 11.76 -0.82 -3.84
N ASP A 135 10.49 -0.75 -4.26
CA ASP A 135 9.51 -1.80 -3.96
C ASP A 135 9.88 -3.14 -4.62
N LEU A 136 10.34 -3.13 -5.88
CA LEU A 136 10.82 -4.33 -6.56
C LEU A 136 12.07 -4.91 -5.89
N SER A 137 13.08 -4.10 -5.57
CA SER A 137 14.28 -4.55 -4.86
C SER A 137 13.94 -5.13 -3.48
N SER A 138 13.00 -4.52 -2.74
CA SER A 138 12.54 -5.05 -1.45
C SER A 138 11.84 -6.42 -1.54
N ARG A 139 11.45 -6.82 -2.76
CA ARG A 139 10.83 -8.11 -3.08
C ARG A 139 11.84 -9.13 -3.61
N GLY A 140 13.13 -8.78 -3.57
CA GLY A 140 14.23 -9.64 -4.00
C GLY A 140 14.34 -9.80 -5.50
N ILE A 141 13.83 -8.84 -6.29
CA ILE A 141 14.08 -8.78 -7.74
C ILE A 141 15.51 -8.27 -7.96
N ALA A 142 16.25 -8.92 -8.87
CA ALA A 142 17.63 -8.55 -9.17
C ALA A 142 17.71 -7.18 -9.84
N SER A 143 18.83 -6.47 -9.64
CA SER A 143 18.97 -5.06 -10.08
C SER A 143 18.79 -4.91 -11.59
N ASP A 144 19.36 -5.81 -12.36
CA ASP A 144 19.25 -5.88 -13.82
C ASP A 144 17.79 -6.09 -14.28
N GLN A 145 17.05 -6.95 -13.59
CA GLN A 145 15.61 -7.16 -13.85
C GLN A 145 14.77 -5.94 -13.46
N VAL A 146 15.13 -5.23 -12.38
CA VAL A 146 14.49 -3.96 -12.02
C VAL A 146 14.73 -2.92 -13.10
N ASP A 147 15.98 -2.75 -13.53
CA ASP A 147 16.36 -1.78 -14.56
C ASP A 147 15.66 -2.09 -15.89
N ALA A 148 15.62 -3.36 -16.30
CA ALA A 148 14.90 -3.82 -17.49
C ALA A 148 13.39 -3.53 -17.41
N ALA A 149 12.75 -3.87 -16.28
CA ALA A 149 11.32 -3.63 -16.08
C ALA A 149 10.97 -2.13 -16.11
N LEU A 150 11.84 -1.26 -15.58
CA LEU A 150 11.63 0.18 -15.60
C LEU A 150 11.90 0.79 -16.98
N ALA A 151 12.88 0.28 -17.72
CA ALA A 151 13.14 0.70 -19.09
C ALA A 151 11.94 0.37 -20.00
N GLU A 152 11.43 -0.85 -19.93
CA GLU A 152 10.24 -1.28 -20.68
C GLU A 152 9.00 -0.49 -20.27
N LEU A 153 8.80 -0.24 -18.98
CA LEU A 153 7.68 0.58 -18.50
C LEU A 153 7.72 2.01 -19.07
N LYS A 154 8.92 2.60 -19.22
CA LYS A 154 9.06 3.93 -19.83
C LYS A 154 8.68 3.91 -21.31
N VAL A 155 9.12 2.90 -22.05
CA VAL A 155 8.76 2.73 -23.46
C VAL A 155 7.26 2.56 -23.61
N GLU A 156 6.65 1.69 -22.81
CA GLU A 156 5.20 1.45 -22.85
C GLU A 156 4.39 2.71 -22.50
N ALA A 157 4.85 3.50 -21.53
CA ALA A 157 4.24 4.78 -21.19
C ALA A 157 4.34 5.80 -22.32
N ASP A 158 5.47 5.81 -23.03
CA ASP A 158 5.72 6.68 -24.17
C ASP A 158 4.86 6.29 -25.38
N ASP A 159 4.74 4.98 -25.63
CA ASP A 159 3.91 4.43 -26.71
C ASP A 159 2.42 4.68 -26.49
N ALA A 160 1.97 4.68 -25.22
CA ALA A 160 0.59 4.99 -24.84
C ALA A 160 0.27 6.50 -24.87
N ALA A 161 1.28 7.36 -24.96
CA ALA A 161 1.13 8.80 -24.91
C ALA A 161 0.52 9.38 -26.20
N TYR A 162 -0.28 10.44 -26.09
CA TYR A 162 -0.59 11.30 -27.22
C TYR A 162 0.67 11.98 -27.76
N GLU A 163 0.63 12.39 -29.02
CA GLU A 163 1.79 12.92 -29.75
C GLU A 163 2.39 14.15 -29.03
N GLU A 164 1.53 15.00 -28.46
CA GLU A 164 1.89 16.23 -27.75
C GLU A 164 2.67 16.00 -26.45
N VAL A 165 2.49 14.84 -25.81
CA VAL A 165 3.12 14.50 -24.52
C VAL A 165 4.12 13.35 -24.62
N ARG A 166 4.36 12.83 -25.82
CA ARG A 166 5.42 11.85 -26.08
C ARG A 166 6.80 12.43 -25.71
N GLY A 167 7.68 11.57 -25.20
CA GLY A 167 8.99 11.91 -24.65
C GLY A 167 8.94 12.46 -23.22
N THR A 168 7.76 12.59 -22.62
CA THR A 168 7.62 13.09 -21.24
C THR A 168 8.03 12.03 -20.21
N ASP A 169 8.67 12.46 -19.11
CA ASP A 169 8.95 11.55 -17.99
C ASP A 169 7.64 10.97 -17.41
N PRO A 170 7.47 9.63 -17.37
CA PRO A 170 6.30 8.97 -16.79
C PRO A 170 6.02 9.36 -15.34
N ASN A 171 7.01 9.87 -14.59
CA ASN A 171 6.77 10.41 -13.24
C ASN A 171 5.78 11.56 -13.23
N ILE A 172 5.77 12.41 -14.26
CA ILE A 172 4.86 13.57 -14.33
C ILE A 172 3.42 13.06 -14.47
N ALA A 173 3.20 12.13 -15.40
CA ALA A 173 1.92 11.48 -15.61
C ALA A 173 1.45 10.69 -14.37
N ALA A 174 2.36 9.96 -13.71
CA ALA A 174 2.06 9.25 -12.47
C ALA A 174 1.68 10.20 -11.31
N ALA A 175 2.34 11.37 -11.23
CA ALA A 175 2.02 12.39 -10.24
C ALA A 175 0.63 13.00 -10.48
N ALA A 176 0.28 13.29 -11.74
CA ALA A 176 -1.06 13.70 -12.15
C ALA A 176 -2.11 12.63 -11.77
N ALA A 177 -1.84 11.36 -12.06
CA ALA A 177 -2.73 10.25 -11.72
C ALA A 177 -2.97 10.12 -10.20
N TYR A 178 -1.92 10.33 -9.39
CA TYR A 178 -2.05 10.37 -7.94
C TYR A 178 -2.91 11.55 -7.48
N ALA A 179 -2.64 12.75 -8.00
CA ALA A 179 -3.35 13.97 -7.66
C ALA A 179 -4.84 13.90 -8.03
N ARG A 180 -5.17 13.41 -9.24
CA ARG A 180 -6.55 13.12 -9.69
C ARG A 180 -7.27 12.21 -8.70
N ARG A 181 -6.68 11.04 -8.42
CA ARG A 181 -7.27 10.02 -7.54
C ARG A 181 -7.49 10.51 -6.11
N ARG A 182 -6.61 11.38 -5.61
CA ARG A 182 -6.65 11.92 -4.23
C ARG A 182 -7.30 13.31 -4.13
N ARG A 183 -7.75 13.88 -5.24
CA ARG A 183 -8.33 15.24 -5.33
C ARG A 183 -7.41 16.31 -4.72
N LEU A 184 -6.16 16.31 -5.17
CA LEU A 184 -5.13 17.28 -4.77
C LEU A 184 -5.04 18.41 -5.79
N GLY A 185 -4.53 19.57 -5.38
CA GLY A 185 -4.18 20.67 -6.27
C GLY A 185 -5.32 21.07 -7.22
N PRO A 186 -5.20 20.86 -8.54
CA PRO A 186 -6.21 21.27 -9.52
C PRO A 186 -7.58 20.61 -9.31
N TRP A 187 -7.61 19.37 -8.80
CA TRP A 187 -8.86 18.65 -8.51
C TRP A 187 -9.43 18.97 -7.12
N ARG A 188 -8.80 19.87 -6.36
CA ARG A 188 -9.30 20.37 -5.08
C ARG A 188 -10.26 21.52 -5.33
N ARG A 189 -11.21 21.73 -4.41
CA ARG A 189 -12.09 22.89 -4.46
C ARG A 189 -11.28 24.21 -4.42
N PRO A 190 -11.57 25.20 -5.29
CA PRO A 190 -10.77 26.43 -5.38
C PRO A 190 -10.61 27.19 -4.06
N ASP A 191 -11.66 27.23 -3.23
CA ASP A 191 -11.71 27.97 -1.97
C ASP A 191 -10.73 27.48 -0.89
N ILE A 192 -10.21 26.25 -1.03
CA ILE A 192 -9.27 25.64 -0.09
C ILE A 192 -7.94 25.24 -0.74
N ARG A 193 -7.73 25.55 -2.03
CA ARG A 193 -6.54 25.11 -2.80
C ARG A 193 -5.26 25.67 -2.20
N GLU A 194 -5.26 26.97 -1.89
CA GLU A 194 -4.10 27.66 -1.29
C GLU A 194 -3.81 27.15 0.13
N GLU A 195 -4.83 27.06 0.99
CA GLU A 195 -4.70 26.60 2.39
C GLU A 195 -4.20 25.15 2.50
N LYS A 196 -4.49 24.29 1.52
CA LYS A 196 -4.07 22.88 1.50
C LYS A 196 -2.84 22.63 0.63
N ARG A 197 -2.26 23.65 -0.01
CA ARG A 197 -1.14 23.51 -0.95
C ARG A 197 0.02 22.70 -0.35
N ASP A 198 0.46 23.03 0.85
CA ASP A 198 1.57 22.33 1.51
C ASP A 198 1.23 20.87 1.84
N LYS A 199 -0.04 20.59 2.19
CA LYS A 199 -0.51 19.23 2.45
C LYS A 199 -0.52 18.39 1.18
N ASP A 200 -0.87 19.00 0.06
CA ASP A 200 -0.89 18.36 -1.26
C ASP A 200 0.53 18.09 -1.75
N MET A 201 1.43 19.07 -1.62
CA MET A 201 2.87 18.91 -1.87
C MET A 201 3.47 17.77 -1.05
N ALA A 202 3.17 17.73 0.26
CA ALA A 202 3.63 16.65 1.14
C ALA A 202 3.04 15.28 0.75
N ALA A 203 1.81 15.23 0.23
CA ALA A 203 1.20 13.99 -0.22
C ALA A 203 1.89 13.41 -1.47
N LEU A 204 2.31 14.26 -2.41
CA LEU A 204 3.10 13.89 -3.59
C LEU A 204 4.52 13.47 -3.21
N ALA A 205 5.17 14.21 -2.31
CA ALA A 205 6.50 13.86 -1.80
C ALA A 205 6.53 12.44 -1.18
N ARG A 206 5.49 12.05 -0.44
CA ARG A 206 5.35 10.68 0.11
C ARG A 206 5.16 9.59 -0.95
N GLN A 207 4.77 9.94 -2.18
CA GLN A 207 4.77 9.00 -3.31
C GLN A 207 6.11 8.94 -4.04
N GLY A 208 7.09 9.73 -3.60
CA GLY A 208 8.42 9.79 -4.17
C GLY A 208 8.58 10.81 -5.28
N PHE A 209 7.67 11.78 -5.46
CA PHE A 209 7.88 12.83 -6.45
C PHE A 209 8.82 13.92 -5.91
N GLY A 210 9.63 14.51 -6.80
CA GLY A 210 10.49 15.65 -6.48
C GLY A 210 9.69 16.94 -6.31
N TYR A 211 10.33 17.99 -5.79
CA TYR A 211 9.69 19.29 -5.57
C TYR A 211 9.17 19.89 -6.87
N ASP A 212 9.95 19.84 -7.96
CA ASP A 212 9.58 20.43 -9.25
C ASP A 212 8.37 19.73 -9.86
N THR A 213 8.37 18.40 -9.89
CA THR A 213 7.22 17.60 -10.35
C THR A 213 5.98 17.91 -9.51
N ALA A 214 6.12 17.93 -8.18
CA ALA A 214 4.98 18.21 -7.32
C ALA A 214 4.44 19.63 -7.53
N THR A 215 5.32 20.63 -7.64
CA THR A 215 4.95 22.03 -7.88
C THR A 215 4.25 22.18 -9.22
N ARG A 216 4.78 21.57 -10.29
CA ARG A 216 4.16 21.55 -11.61
C ARG A 216 2.73 21.02 -11.54
N ILE A 217 2.53 19.84 -10.96
CA ILE A 217 1.20 19.23 -10.87
C ILE A 217 0.23 20.05 -10.02
N ILE A 218 0.68 20.63 -8.91
CA ILE A 218 -0.20 21.40 -8.02
C ILE A 218 -0.59 22.76 -8.63
N ASN A 219 0.25 23.33 -9.49
CA ASN A 219 0.03 24.64 -10.09
C ASN A 219 -0.57 24.59 -11.51
N SER A 220 -0.61 23.43 -12.17
CA SER A 220 -1.26 23.27 -13.48
C SER A 220 -2.79 23.39 -13.40
N GLU A 221 -3.44 23.50 -14.56
CA GLU A 221 -4.89 23.36 -14.70
C GLU A 221 -5.27 21.93 -15.13
N ILE A 222 -6.55 21.57 -15.00
CA ILE A 222 -6.99 20.19 -15.22
C ILE A 222 -6.75 19.77 -16.67
N GLU A 223 -7.03 20.66 -17.61
CA GLU A 223 -6.92 20.45 -19.05
C GLU A 223 -5.50 20.03 -19.44
N GLU A 224 -4.48 20.72 -18.91
CA GLU A 224 -3.06 20.38 -19.15
C GLU A 224 -2.67 18.99 -18.60
N LEU A 225 -3.35 18.54 -17.54
CA LEU A 225 -3.07 17.28 -16.90
C LEU A 225 -3.81 16.11 -17.53
N GLU A 226 -4.90 16.36 -18.27
CA GLU A 226 -5.65 15.32 -18.98
C GLU A 226 -4.80 14.67 -20.07
N ASP A 227 -4.03 15.45 -20.83
CA ASP A 227 -3.10 14.92 -21.84
C ASP A 227 -2.06 14.00 -21.20
N LEU A 228 -1.49 14.41 -20.05
CA LEU A 228 -0.53 13.59 -19.31
C LEU A 228 -1.14 12.28 -18.78
N LEU A 229 -2.43 12.27 -18.46
CA LEU A 229 -3.10 11.08 -17.93
C LEU A 229 -3.28 10.00 -18.99
N SER A 230 -3.26 10.35 -20.28
CA SER A 230 -3.29 9.38 -21.39
C SER A 230 -2.17 8.34 -21.29
N MET A 231 -0.96 8.77 -20.89
CA MET A 231 0.20 7.91 -20.70
C MET A 231 -0.03 6.82 -19.63
N ILE A 232 -0.92 7.06 -18.68
CA ILE A 232 -1.20 6.14 -17.58
C ILE A 232 -2.42 5.26 -17.88
N ASP A 233 -3.42 5.82 -18.54
CA ASP A 233 -4.68 5.13 -18.82
C ASP A 233 -4.50 4.02 -19.89
N GLY A 234 -3.44 4.10 -20.72
CA GLY A 234 -3.08 3.07 -21.72
C GLY A 234 -2.14 1.95 -21.25
N ILE A 235 -1.54 2.05 -20.06
CA ILE A 235 -0.66 1.03 -19.45
C ILE A 235 -1.50 0.09 -18.61
#